data_AF-A0A6L2PIH4-F1
#
_entry.id   AF-A0A6L2PIH4-F1
#
_cell.length_a   1.000
_cell.length_b   1.000
_cell.length_c   1.000
_cell.angle_alpha   90.00
_cell.angle_beta   90.00
_cell.angle_gamma   90.00
#
_symmetry.space_group_name_H-M   'P 1'
#
loop_
_entity.id
_entity.type
_entity.pdbx_description
1 polymer ?
#
loop_
_entity_poly.entity_id
_entity_poly.type
_entity_poly.pdbx_seq_one_letter_code
_entity_poly.pdbx_strand_id
1 'polypeptide(L)'
;MASIVEKHHDTDVLETCAKTLELLCTNSNAIFTRCDVARSTLIDMIINKYKEAVDDWRSLIEGEETPDEDKTFSVVYSLKKVATFYNCHSLGNGGIWDSIFKDRSDAKDGNKTLPEEAVQYCISARFFAILWDLHHLEKVMENEANGSEQLQQLKVRLYMFMDTRKELLMSGQNQTYVGEVIVLQAYLTICDLLVVFCDQLGNNPQLAELVYEADHGLQIQLNDFIQNYIFIMEEDDEQDEHSKIEELHKRRNFLASFCKLIVYNMMPTKVAADVFKHCVKYCNDYGDIIKATLGKAREINKTNCARTMAISLTVLFRELQRDGTRVNRHSEEFVSPKELAKRFALSFGLDAVKNREAITAVHWEGILFSVNPLESSEDDTGPPRNLLFLEILTEFTNKLLKQDKRVVLTFLDRHIAAGMPSSCGEDWQPLLLYLNSLVHGETDQPPVTSKRAYSCKKEYAAEEEEQGEEAEEATSDQEFNTGELVTSHTADSVTVATNVVIPYEIQQDVHQVYEQQFSNIQSP
;
A
#
# COMPACT_ATOMS: atom_id res chain seq x y z
N MET A 1 0.33 -34.64 -16.66
CA MET A 1 0.79 -33.26 -16.45
C MET A 1 1.56 -32.72 -17.64
N ALA A 2 2.71 -33.29 -18.05
CA ALA A 2 3.48 -32.81 -19.21
C ALA A 2 2.65 -32.59 -20.49
N SER A 3 1.82 -33.57 -20.88
CA SER A 3 0.89 -33.45 -22.03
C SER A 3 -0.15 -32.33 -21.86
N ILE A 4 -0.58 -32.03 -20.63
CA ILE A 4 -1.54 -30.95 -20.33
C ILE A 4 -0.82 -29.61 -20.50
N VAL A 5 0.33 -29.44 -19.84
CA VAL A 5 1.16 -28.23 -19.89
C VAL A 5 1.61 -27.93 -21.32
N GLU A 6 1.85 -28.95 -22.14
CA GLU A 6 2.17 -28.77 -23.55
C GLU A 6 1.00 -28.16 -24.34
N LYS A 7 -0.23 -28.62 -24.10
CA LYS A 7 -1.41 -28.31 -24.92
C LYS A 7 -2.29 -27.16 -24.42
N HIS A 8 -2.26 -26.83 -23.12
CA HIS A 8 -3.20 -25.89 -22.51
C HIS A 8 -2.59 -24.55 -22.13
N HIS A 9 -3.22 -23.46 -22.57
CA HIS A 9 -2.81 -22.08 -22.32
C HIS A 9 -3.60 -21.33 -21.24
N ASP A 10 -4.57 -22.01 -20.65
CA ASP A 10 -5.37 -21.46 -19.57
C ASP A 10 -4.55 -21.25 -18.28
N THR A 11 -4.72 -20.09 -17.63
CA THR A 11 -3.93 -19.73 -16.43
C THR A 11 -4.18 -20.70 -15.29
N ASP A 12 -5.45 -21.00 -15.00
CA ASP A 12 -5.84 -21.83 -13.87
C ASP A 12 -5.38 -23.28 -14.06
N VAL A 13 -5.44 -23.79 -15.29
CA VAL A 13 -4.92 -25.12 -15.63
C VAL A 13 -3.41 -25.20 -15.42
N LEU A 14 -2.65 -24.20 -15.87
CA LEU A 14 -1.19 -24.17 -15.70
C LEU A 14 -0.79 -24.03 -14.24
N GLU A 15 -1.44 -23.14 -13.49
CA GLU A 15 -1.21 -22.97 -12.05
C GLU A 15 -1.53 -24.24 -11.27
N THR A 16 -2.66 -24.88 -11.57
CA THR A 16 -3.04 -26.15 -10.94
C THR A 16 -1.99 -27.22 -11.22
N CYS A 17 -1.46 -27.29 -12.44
CA CYS A 17 -0.36 -28.20 -12.76
C CYS A 17 0.90 -27.87 -11.94
N ALA A 18 1.31 -26.61 -11.90
CA ALA A 18 2.51 -26.16 -11.18
C ALA A 18 2.42 -26.46 -9.68
N LYS A 19 1.30 -26.11 -9.03
CA LYS A 19 1.02 -26.38 -7.60
C LYS A 19 0.89 -27.87 -7.31
N THR A 20 0.24 -28.64 -8.19
CA THR A 20 0.16 -30.10 -8.02
C THR A 20 1.55 -30.74 -8.09
N LEU A 21 2.42 -30.27 -8.98
CA LEU A 21 3.79 -30.77 -9.09
C LEU A 21 4.60 -30.46 -7.84
N GLU A 22 4.42 -29.27 -7.25
CA GLU A 22 5.07 -28.85 -6.01
C GLU A 22 4.73 -29.79 -4.84
N LEU A 23 3.44 -30.11 -4.67
CA LEU A 23 2.98 -31.07 -3.65
C LEU A 23 3.52 -32.49 -3.87
N LEU A 24 3.66 -32.92 -5.13
CA LEU A 24 4.22 -34.23 -5.45
C LEU A 24 5.74 -34.29 -5.20
N CYS A 25 6.43 -33.15 -5.34
CA CYS A 25 7.88 -33.01 -5.18
C CYS A 25 8.29 -32.59 -3.75
N THR A 26 7.50 -32.90 -2.73
CA THR A 26 7.91 -32.70 -1.33
C THR A 26 8.87 -33.81 -0.86
N ASN A 27 9.97 -33.44 -0.19
CA ASN A 27 11.03 -34.36 0.27
C ASN A 27 10.54 -35.50 1.19
N SER A 28 9.40 -35.34 1.85
CA SER A 28 8.79 -36.35 2.72
C SER A 28 8.14 -37.51 1.96
N ASN A 29 7.92 -37.37 0.65
CA ASN A 29 7.21 -38.35 -0.15
C ASN A 29 8.14 -39.45 -0.67
N ALA A 30 7.75 -40.72 -0.51
CA ALA A 30 8.50 -41.86 -1.05
C ALA A 30 8.64 -41.83 -2.59
N ILE A 31 7.77 -41.07 -3.28
CA ILE A 31 7.78 -40.90 -4.73
C ILE A 31 8.63 -39.70 -5.19
N PHE A 32 9.23 -38.95 -4.26
CA PHE A 32 9.96 -37.70 -4.53
C PHE A 32 10.92 -37.83 -5.69
N THR A 33 11.88 -38.78 -5.65
CA THR A 33 12.91 -38.92 -6.69
C THR A 33 12.32 -39.12 -8.08
N ARG A 34 11.21 -39.86 -8.19
CA ARG A 34 10.54 -40.07 -9.48
C ARG A 34 9.83 -38.81 -9.96
N CYS A 35 9.16 -38.10 -9.05
CA CYS A 35 8.47 -36.85 -9.34
C CYS A 35 9.46 -35.74 -9.69
N ASP A 36 10.60 -35.66 -9.03
CA ASP A 36 11.64 -34.66 -9.25
C ASP A 36 12.33 -34.80 -10.61
N VAL A 37 12.59 -36.04 -11.05
CA VAL A 37 13.05 -36.30 -12.43
C VAL A 37 12.03 -35.83 -13.46
N ALA A 38 10.73 -36.12 -13.22
CA ALA A 38 9.66 -35.67 -14.10
C ALA A 38 9.48 -34.14 -14.08
N ARG A 39 9.67 -33.50 -12.93
CA ARG A 39 9.69 -32.05 -12.75
C ARG A 39 10.81 -31.42 -13.56
N SER A 40 12.05 -31.90 -13.38
CA SER A 40 13.22 -31.41 -14.12
C SER A 40 13.02 -31.52 -15.63
N THR A 41 12.54 -32.67 -16.10
CA THR A 41 12.25 -32.89 -17.53
C THR A 41 11.17 -31.92 -18.06
N LEU A 42 10.13 -31.64 -17.26
CA LEU A 42 9.08 -30.70 -17.63
C LEU A 42 9.59 -29.26 -17.67
N ILE A 43 10.42 -28.88 -16.69
CA ILE A 43 11.06 -27.56 -16.62
C ILE A 43 11.98 -27.36 -17.82
N ASP A 44 12.83 -28.32 -18.16
CA ASP A 44 13.71 -28.25 -19.34
C ASP A 44 12.90 -28.05 -20.63
N MET A 45 11.78 -28.76 -20.78
CA MET A 45 10.88 -28.58 -21.92
C MET A 45 10.31 -27.16 -21.99
N ILE A 46 9.90 -26.59 -20.85
CA ILE A 46 9.35 -25.22 -20.78
C ILE A 46 10.43 -24.20 -21.15
N ILE A 47 11.64 -24.34 -20.60
CA ILE A 47 12.76 -23.44 -20.85
C ILE A 47 13.18 -23.50 -22.31
N ASN A 48 13.29 -24.69 -22.90
CA ASN A 48 13.69 -24.86 -24.29
C ASN A 48 12.66 -24.25 -25.25
N LYS A 49 11.36 -24.51 -25.04
CA LYS A 49 10.29 -23.90 -25.85
C LYS A 49 10.27 -22.38 -25.75
N TYR A 50 10.55 -21.83 -24.56
CA TYR A 50 10.71 -20.39 -24.38
C TYR A 50 11.90 -19.83 -25.18
N LYS A 51 13.07 -20.46 -25.08
CA LYS A 51 14.27 -20.02 -25.80
C LYS A 51 14.04 -20.03 -27.30
N GLU A 52 13.47 -21.12 -27.84
CA GLU A 52 13.09 -21.21 -29.25
C GLU A 52 12.14 -20.07 -29.66
N ALA A 53 11.06 -19.84 -28.90
CA ALA A 53 10.08 -18.80 -29.22
C ALA A 53 10.65 -17.38 -29.16
N VAL A 54 11.49 -17.09 -28.17
CA VAL A 54 12.13 -15.77 -28.02
C VAL A 54 13.24 -15.54 -29.03
N ASP A 55 14.04 -16.55 -29.37
CA ASP A 55 15.09 -16.43 -30.38
C ASP A 55 14.47 -16.26 -31.77
N ASP A 56 13.38 -16.96 -32.07
CA ASP A 56 12.56 -16.73 -33.27
C ASP A 56 12.04 -15.28 -33.31
N TRP A 57 11.44 -14.80 -32.22
CA TRP A 57 10.92 -13.44 -32.12
C TRP A 57 12.02 -12.41 -32.39
N ARG A 58 13.16 -12.54 -31.70
CA ARG A 58 14.31 -11.64 -31.86
C ARG A 58 14.86 -11.65 -33.28
N SER A 59 14.94 -12.82 -33.91
CA SER A 59 15.44 -12.95 -35.28
C SER A 59 14.58 -12.18 -36.27
N LEU A 60 13.25 -12.21 -36.09
CA LEU A 60 12.32 -11.43 -36.91
C LEU A 60 12.52 -9.92 -36.70
N ILE A 61 12.61 -9.49 -35.44
CA ILE A 61 12.80 -8.09 -35.08
C ILE A 61 14.16 -7.54 -35.55
N GLU A 62 15.23 -8.32 -35.45
CA GLU A 62 16.56 -7.99 -35.98
C GLU A 62 16.56 -7.93 -37.52
N GLY A 63 15.74 -8.76 -38.17
CA GLY A 63 15.49 -8.76 -39.61
C GLY A 63 14.55 -7.66 -40.11
N GLU A 64 14.09 -6.76 -39.22
CA GLU A 64 13.06 -5.73 -39.51
C GLU A 64 11.73 -6.31 -40.02
N GLU A 65 11.45 -7.57 -39.70
CA GLU A 65 10.18 -8.25 -39.99
C GLU A 65 9.18 -8.03 -38.85
N THR A 66 7.92 -7.83 -39.20
CA THR A 66 6.83 -7.76 -38.21
C THR A 66 6.37 -9.17 -37.84
N PRO A 67 6.48 -9.60 -36.57
CA PRO A 67 5.99 -10.90 -36.15
C PRO A 67 4.49 -11.02 -36.38
N ASP A 68 4.05 -12.17 -36.89
CA ASP A 68 2.64 -12.49 -37.06
C ASP A 68 1.96 -12.87 -35.73
N GLU A 69 0.65 -13.14 -35.80
CA GLU A 69 -0.14 -13.55 -34.62
C GLU A 69 0.35 -14.87 -34.02
N ASP A 70 0.85 -15.80 -34.83
CA ASP A 70 1.35 -17.10 -34.36
C ASP A 70 2.66 -16.94 -33.57
N LYS A 71 3.57 -16.08 -34.04
CA LYS A 71 4.82 -15.75 -33.34
C LYS A 71 4.55 -14.96 -32.07
N THR A 72 3.60 -14.03 -32.12
CA THR A 72 3.11 -13.30 -30.93
C THR A 72 2.53 -14.25 -29.89
N PHE A 73 1.64 -15.16 -30.31
CA PHE A 73 1.06 -16.17 -29.43
C PHE A 73 2.13 -17.08 -28.83
N SER A 74 3.08 -17.55 -29.64
CA SER A 74 4.17 -18.44 -29.21
C SER A 74 5.05 -17.80 -28.13
N VAL A 75 5.48 -16.54 -28.31
CA VAL A 75 6.34 -15.85 -27.34
C VAL A 75 5.60 -15.55 -26.03
N VAL A 76 4.35 -15.06 -26.11
CA VAL A 76 3.53 -14.75 -24.94
C VAL A 76 3.27 -16.00 -24.12
N TYR A 77 2.86 -17.09 -24.77
CA TYR A 77 2.45 -18.31 -24.08
C TYR A 77 3.63 -19.10 -23.52
N SER A 78 4.77 -19.12 -24.21
CA SER A 78 5.98 -19.74 -23.65
C SER A 78 6.48 -18.99 -22.42
N LEU A 79 6.45 -17.65 -22.44
CA LEU A 79 6.74 -16.80 -21.27
C LEU A 79 5.73 -17.00 -20.15
N LYS A 80 4.44 -17.13 -20.45
CA LYS A 80 3.40 -17.46 -19.47
C LYS A 80 3.74 -18.73 -18.71
N LYS A 81 4.10 -19.81 -19.41
CA LYS A 81 4.50 -21.07 -18.76
C LYS A 81 5.75 -20.89 -17.91
N VAL A 82 6.75 -20.15 -18.39
CA VAL A 82 7.95 -19.85 -17.61
C VAL A 82 7.54 -19.14 -16.32
N ALA A 83 6.78 -18.05 -16.39
CA ALA A 83 6.34 -17.30 -15.21
C ALA A 83 5.51 -18.17 -14.22
N THR A 84 4.53 -18.92 -14.73
CA THR A 84 3.67 -19.78 -13.90
C THR A 84 4.46 -20.90 -13.22
N PHE A 85 5.39 -21.55 -13.90
CA PHE A 85 6.20 -22.60 -13.29
C PHE A 85 7.31 -22.04 -12.38
N TYR A 86 7.88 -20.88 -12.70
CA TYR A 86 8.84 -20.22 -11.82
C TYR A 86 8.21 -19.82 -10.49
N ASN A 87 6.90 -19.56 -10.46
CA ASN A 87 6.17 -19.31 -9.22
C ASN A 87 6.12 -20.51 -8.26
N CYS A 88 6.38 -21.73 -8.71
CA CYS A 88 6.33 -22.93 -7.85
C CYS A 88 7.64 -23.72 -7.83
N HIS A 89 8.51 -23.50 -8.81
CA HIS A 89 9.71 -24.31 -9.00
C HIS A 89 10.90 -23.45 -9.37
N SER A 90 12.07 -23.74 -8.79
CA SER A 90 13.33 -23.18 -9.28
C SER A 90 13.59 -23.66 -10.70
N LEU A 91 13.72 -22.72 -11.64
CA LEU A 91 14.14 -23.01 -13.01
C LEU A 91 15.68 -23.08 -13.15
N GLY A 92 16.42 -22.98 -12.03
CA GLY A 92 17.86 -23.14 -11.97
C GLY A 92 18.65 -22.14 -12.83
N ASN A 93 19.88 -22.52 -13.20
CA ASN A 93 20.82 -21.68 -13.93
C ASN A 93 20.55 -21.64 -15.46
N GLY A 94 19.28 -21.72 -15.87
CA GLY A 94 18.86 -21.85 -17.26
C GLY A 94 19.18 -20.64 -18.16
N GLY A 95 19.89 -19.62 -17.66
CA GLY A 95 20.18 -18.37 -18.38
C GLY A 95 18.95 -17.51 -18.65
N ILE A 96 17.84 -17.79 -17.95
CA ILE A 96 16.55 -17.13 -18.16
C ILE A 96 16.65 -15.65 -17.81
N TRP A 97 17.33 -15.30 -16.71
CA TRP A 97 17.53 -13.91 -16.29
C TRP A 97 18.09 -13.03 -17.41
N ASP A 98 19.23 -13.44 -17.97
CA ASP A 98 19.95 -12.70 -19.00
C ASP A 98 19.17 -12.68 -20.32
N SER A 99 18.52 -13.80 -20.66
CA SER A 99 17.64 -13.87 -21.83
C SER A 99 16.51 -12.86 -21.70
N ILE A 100 15.72 -12.87 -20.62
CA ILE A 100 14.60 -11.94 -20.46
C ILE A 100 15.10 -10.47 -20.45
N PHE A 101 16.30 -10.18 -19.91
CA PHE A 101 16.89 -8.83 -19.82
C PHE A 101 17.23 -8.16 -21.15
N LYS A 102 17.63 -8.93 -22.18
CA LYS A 102 18.07 -8.37 -23.46
C LYS A 102 17.00 -7.52 -24.17
N ASP A 103 15.72 -7.77 -23.92
CA ASP A 103 14.63 -7.14 -24.67
C ASP A 103 14.32 -5.68 -24.31
N ARG A 104 14.94 -5.12 -23.25
CA ARG A 104 14.77 -3.69 -22.87
C ARG A 104 15.81 -2.77 -23.52
N SER A 105 17.04 -3.23 -23.75
CA SER A 105 18.05 -2.39 -24.42
C SER A 105 17.64 -2.03 -25.85
N ASP A 106 16.87 -2.93 -26.47
CA ASP A 106 16.50 -2.89 -27.88
C ASP A 106 15.18 -2.12 -28.11
N ALA A 107 14.47 -1.77 -27.02
CA ALA A 107 13.20 -1.06 -27.01
C ALA A 107 13.29 0.46 -27.27
N LYS A 108 14.51 1.03 -27.38
CA LYS A 108 14.70 2.47 -27.58
C LYS A 108 14.14 3.00 -28.89
N ASP A 109 13.92 2.13 -29.89
CA ASP A 109 13.45 2.51 -31.23
C ASP A 109 11.96 2.17 -31.49
N GLY A 110 11.19 1.76 -30.48
CA GLY A 110 9.73 1.59 -30.53
C GLY A 110 9.19 0.45 -31.42
N ASN A 111 9.97 -0.02 -32.40
CA ASN A 111 9.56 -1.03 -33.40
C ASN A 111 10.09 -2.44 -33.10
N LYS A 112 10.70 -2.65 -31.92
CA LYS A 112 11.43 -3.86 -31.54
C LYS A 112 11.00 -4.47 -30.20
N THR A 113 9.84 -4.07 -29.70
CA THR A 113 9.41 -4.41 -28.33
C THR A 113 8.58 -5.68 -28.28
N LEU A 114 8.72 -6.43 -27.19
CA LEU A 114 7.82 -7.54 -26.88
C LEU A 114 6.37 -7.06 -26.72
N PRO A 115 5.36 -7.93 -26.97
CA PRO A 115 3.97 -7.65 -26.65
C PRO A 115 3.78 -7.33 -25.16
N GLU A 116 2.80 -6.49 -24.82
CA GLU A 116 2.54 -6.08 -23.44
C GLU A 116 2.33 -7.28 -22.49
N GLU A 117 1.56 -8.28 -22.92
CA GLU A 117 1.34 -9.51 -22.14
C GLU A 117 2.66 -10.28 -21.89
N ALA A 118 3.52 -10.38 -22.90
CA ALA A 118 4.84 -10.99 -22.75
C ALA A 118 5.70 -10.22 -21.75
N VAL A 119 5.66 -8.88 -21.78
CA VAL A 119 6.36 -8.03 -20.81
C VAL A 119 5.88 -8.30 -19.38
N GLN A 120 4.58 -8.50 -19.15
CA GLN A 120 4.05 -8.84 -17.82
C GLN A 120 4.67 -10.15 -17.30
N TYR A 121 4.69 -11.20 -18.12
CA TYR A 121 5.32 -12.47 -17.73
C TYR A 121 6.84 -12.36 -17.53
N CYS A 122 7.51 -11.48 -18.28
CA CYS A 122 8.92 -11.15 -18.04
C CYS A 122 9.16 -10.48 -16.68
N ILE A 123 8.20 -9.70 -16.18
CA ILE A 123 8.27 -9.08 -14.84
C ILE A 123 8.09 -10.15 -13.78
N SER A 124 7.03 -10.96 -13.88
CA SER A 124 6.75 -12.05 -12.94
C SER A 124 7.90 -13.06 -12.88
N ALA A 125 8.43 -13.50 -14.03
CA ALA A 125 9.54 -14.45 -14.08
C ALA A 125 10.81 -13.90 -13.41
N ARG A 126 11.13 -12.61 -13.59
CA ARG A 126 12.28 -11.99 -12.91
C ARG A 126 12.07 -11.83 -11.42
N PHE A 127 10.85 -11.48 -11.02
CA PHE A 127 10.49 -11.40 -9.61
C PHE A 127 10.72 -12.77 -8.92
N PHE A 128 10.20 -13.85 -9.49
CA PHE A 128 10.43 -15.20 -8.94
C PHE A 128 11.88 -15.63 -9.02
N ALA A 129 12.63 -15.27 -10.08
CA ALA A 129 14.06 -15.54 -10.15
C ALA A 129 14.82 -14.93 -8.97
N ILE A 130 14.52 -13.68 -8.59
CA ILE A 130 15.11 -13.02 -7.40
C ILE A 130 14.74 -13.78 -6.12
N LEU A 131 13.48 -14.19 -5.96
CA LEU A 131 13.04 -14.92 -4.76
C LEU A 131 13.72 -16.28 -4.64
N TRP A 132 13.84 -17.00 -5.76
CA TRP A 132 14.59 -18.26 -5.77
C TRP A 132 16.07 -18.01 -5.50
N ASP A 133 16.70 -17.03 -6.11
CA ASP A 133 18.11 -16.71 -5.85
C ASP A 133 18.36 -16.41 -4.36
N LEU A 134 17.44 -15.69 -3.69
CA LEU A 134 17.48 -15.46 -2.25
C LEU A 134 17.37 -16.78 -1.46
N HIS A 135 16.39 -17.62 -1.77
CA HIS A 135 16.23 -18.94 -1.12
C HIS A 135 17.45 -19.84 -1.27
N HIS A 136 18.03 -19.90 -2.47
CA HIS A 136 19.23 -20.70 -2.71
C HIS A 136 20.42 -20.16 -1.91
N LEU A 137 20.54 -18.83 -1.82
CA LEU A 137 21.57 -18.19 -1.03
C LEU A 137 21.42 -18.52 0.47
N GLU A 138 20.20 -18.43 1.02
CA GLU A 138 19.90 -18.81 2.41
C GLU A 138 20.32 -20.27 2.68
N LYS A 139 19.94 -21.21 1.80
CA LYS A 139 20.36 -22.63 1.91
C LYS A 139 21.88 -22.84 1.81
N VAL A 140 22.57 -22.10 0.95
CA VAL A 140 24.04 -22.18 0.85
C VAL A 140 24.68 -21.75 2.17
N MET A 141 24.12 -20.74 2.81
CA MET A 141 24.64 -20.16 4.05
C MET A 141 24.32 -21.00 5.27
N GLU A 142 23.15 -21.64 5.32
CA GLU A 142 22.81 -22.66 6.32
C GLU A 142 23.79 -23.85 6.30
N ASN A 143 24.31 -24.19 5.11
CA ASN A 143 25.30 -25.25 4.94
C ASN A 143 26.75 -24.78 5.17
N GLU A 144 26.95 -23.60 5.76
CA GLU A 144 28.26 -22.97 6.04
C GLU A 144 29.17 -22.82 4.80
N ALA A 145 28.60 -22.81 3.60
CA ALA A 145 29.35 -22.63 2.37
C ALA A 145 29.52 -21.13 2.02
N ASN A 146 30.57 -20.82 1.25
CA ASN A 146 30.82 -19.44 0.81
C ASN A 146 29.83 -19.05 -0.31
N GLY A 147 28.86 -18.21 0.03
CA GLY A 147 27.85 -17.66 -0.89
C GLY A 147 28.14 -16.26 -1.44
N SER A 148 29.38 -15.74 -1.30
CA SER A 148 29.70 -14.34 -1.63
C SER A 148 29.47 -13.95 -3.10
N GLU A 149 29.72 -14.87 -4.03
CA GLU A 149 29.48 -14.64 -5.47
C GLU A 149 27.98 -14.55 -5.77
N GLN A 150 27.20 -15.47 -5.20
CA GLN A 150 25.74 -15.52 -5.33
C GLN A 150 25.08 -14.28 -4.69
N LEU A 151 25.57 -13.86 -3.52
CA LEU A 151 25.15 -12.62 -2.85
C LEU A 151 25.36 -11.40 -3.75
N GLN A 152 26.56 -11.26 -4.31
CA GLN A 152 26.87 -10.13 -5.20
C GLN A 152 26.04 -10.17 -6.48
N GLN A 153 25.84 -11.35 -7.06
CA GLN A 153 25.01 -11.52 -8.25
C GLN A 153 23.55 -11.14 -7.96
N LEU A 154 22.97 -11.65 -6.87
CA LEU A 154 21.61 -11.32 -6.43
C LEU A 154 21.44 -9.82 -6.18
N LYS A 155 22.41 -9.19 -5.52
CA LYS A 155 22.42 -7.73 -5.29
C LYS A 155 22.37 -6.96 -6.60
N VAL A 156 23.22 -7.30 -7.58
CA VAL A 156 23.21 -6.65 -8.90
C VAL A 156 21.86 -6.85 -9.60
N ARG A 157 21.33 -8.09 -9.58
CA ARG A 157 20.04 -8.42 -10.19
C ARG A 157 18.88 -7.64 -9.56
N LEU A 158 18.83 -7.56 -8.24
CA LEU A 158 17.83 -6.82 -7.48
C LEU A 158 17.84 -5.33 -7.84
N TYR A 159 19.00 -4.67 -7.77
CA TYR A 159 19.11 -3.24 -8.03
C TYR A 159 18.77 -2.90 -9.48
N MET A 160 19.29 -3.68 -10.44
CA MET A 160 18.94 -3.52 -11.85
C MET A 160 17.43 -3.70 -12.07
N PHE A 161 16.82 -4.68 -11.42
CA PHE A 161 15.38 -4.90 -11.56
C PHE A 161 14.57 -3.75 -10.96
N MET A 162 14.91 -3.30 -9.74
CA MET A 162 14.28 -2.15 -9.09
C MET A 162 14.37 -0.89 -9.96
N ASP A 163 15.54 -0.55 -10.50
CA ASP A 163 15.71 0.61 -11.36
C ASP A 163 14.85 0.52 -12.63
N THR A 164 14.79 -0.66 -13.25
CA THR A 164 13.92 -0.85 -14.42
C THR A 164 12.43 -0.70 -14.10
N ARG A 165 12.00 -1.02 -12.87
CA ARG A 165 10.60 -0.81 -12.41
C ARG A 165 10.34 0.67 -12.14
N LYS A 166 11.26 1.37 -11.46
CA LYS A 166 11.18 2.82 -11.21
C LYS A 166 11.01 3.60 -12.51
N GLU A 167 11.83 3.29 -13.52
CA GLU A 167 11.73 3.91 -14.85
C GLU A 167 10.35 3.69 -15.51
N LEU A 168 9.71 2.54 -15.31
CA LEU A 168 8.36 2.28 -15.85
C LEU A 168 7.27 3.06 -15.12
N LEU A 169 7.39 3.23 -13.79
CA LEU A 169 6.49 4.11 -13.04
C LEU A 169 6.56 5.55 -13.55
N MET A 170 7.76 6.06 -13.79
CA MET A 170 7.97 7.41 -14.34
C MET A 170 7.45 7.54 -15.78
N SER A 171 7.58 6.48 -16.59
CA SER A 171 7.12 6.50 -17.99
C SER A 171 5.59 6.52 -18.09
N GLY A 172 4.90 5.83 -17.17
CA GLY A 172 3.43 5.85 -17.06
C GLY A 172 2.87 7.23 -16.71
N GLN A 173 3.60 8.03 -15.92
CA GLN A 173 3.20 9.38 -15.54
C GLN A 173 3.35 10.40 -16.69
N ASN A 174 4.27 10.16 -17.63
CA ASN A 174 4.61 11.08 -18.71
C ASN A 174 3.85 10.82 -20.02
N GLN A 175 2.72 10.10 -20.00
CA GLN A 175 1.92 9.74 -21.19
C GLN A 175 2.76 9.08 -22.31
N THR A 176 3.81 8.35 -21.94
CA THR A 176 4.50 7.48 -22.89
C THR A 176 3.62 6.25 -23.15
N TYR A 177 3.64 5.69 -24.36
CA TYR A 177 2.89 4.48 -24.76
C TYR A 177 3.35 3.20 -24.02
N VAL A 178 3.31 3.22 -22.70
CA VAL A 178 3.49 2.04 -21.84
C VAL A 178 2.10 1.69 -21.33
N GLY A 179 1.65 0.46 -21.61
CA GLY A 179 0.33 0.02 -21.20
C GLY A 179 0.14 0.09 -19.68
N GLU A 180 -1.06 0.50 -19.26
CA GLU A 180 -1.42 0.74 -17.86
C GLU A 180 -1.07 -0.48 -16.99
N VAL A 181 -1.37 -1.69 -17.48
CA VAL A 181 -1.17 -2.93 -16.75
C VAL A 181 0.31 -3.15 -16.38
N ILE A 182 1.25 -2.76 -17.24
CA ILE A 182 2.69 -2.85 -16.97
C ILE A 182 3.08 -1.93 -15.79
N VAL A 183 2.51 -0.73 -15.74
CA VAL A 183 2.78 0.24 -14.68
C VAL A 183 2.25 -0.29 -13.34
N LEU A 184 1.03 -0.85 -13.35
CA LEU A 184 0.42 -1.49 -12.17
C LEU A 184 1.27 -2.65 -11.64
N GLN A 185 1.76 -3.50 -12.55
CA GLN A 185 2.64 -4.63 -12.19
C GLN A 185 3.99 -4.14 -11.65
N ALA A 186 4.57 -3.08 -12.23
CA ALA A 186 5.82 -2.50 -11.74
C ALA A 186 5.67 -1.95 -10.31
N TYR A 187 4.56 -1.27 -10.03
CA TYR A 187 4.25 -0.75 -8.69
C TYR A 187 4.17 -1.86 -7.64
N LEU A 188 3.39 -2.91 -7.90
CA LEU A 188 3.26 -4.04 -6.97
C LEU A 188 4.60 -4.75 -6.76
N THR A 189 5.33 -4.99 -7.85
CA THR A 189 6.65 -5.63 -7.79
C THR A 189 7.61 -4.85 -6.88
N ILE A 190 7.63 -3.52 -6.97
CA ILE A 190 8.44 -2.68 -6.09
C ILE A 190 8.00 -2.84 -4.63
N CYS A 191 6.70 -2.78 -4.36
CA CYS A 191 6.17 -2.90 -3.01
C CYS A 191 6.53 -4.26 -2.40
N ASP A 192 6.33 -5.34 -3.14
CA ASP A 192 6.62 -6.69 -2.67
C ASP A 192 8.13 -6.90 -2.42
N LEU A 193 9.00 -6.38 -3.31
CA LEU A 193 10.45 -6.44 -3.11
C LEU A 193 10.93 -5.61 -1.92
N LEU A 194 10.33 -4.45 -1.63
CA LEU A 194 10.63 -3.68 -0.42
C LEU A 194 10.28 -4.45 0.85
N VAL A 195 9.25 -5.30 0.81
CA VAL A 195 8.88 -6.15 1.93
C VAL A 195 9.85 -7.33 2.08
N VAL A 196 10.19 -8.00 0.98
CA VAL A 196 11.12 -9.15 0.98
C VAL A 196 12.52 -8.73 1.41
N PHE A 197 13.03 -7.61 0.90
CA PHE A 197 14.36 -7.08 1.17
C PHE A 197 14.36 -5.98 2.26
N CYS A 198 13.47 -6.09 3.25
CA CYS A 198 13.36 -5.13 4.34
C CYS A 198 14.52 -5.24 5.36
N ASP A 199 14.52 -4.33 6.34
CA ASP A 199 15.52 -4.26 7.42
C ASP A 199 15.69 -5.57 8.21
N GLN A 200 14.62 -6.36 8.37
CA GLN A 200 14.67 -7.65 9.06
C GLN A 200 15.58 -8.67 8.39
N LEU A 201 15.79 -8.58 7.06
CA LEU A 201 16.77 -9.43 6.38
C LEU A 201 18.19 -9.19 6.92
N GLY A 202 18.46 -7.96 7.37
CA GLY A 202 19.70 -7.56 8.02
C GLY A 202 19.93 -8.15 9.42
N ASN A 203 18.94 -8.81 10.01
CA ASN A 203 19.15 -9.59 11.24
C ASN A 203 20.14 -10.74 11.02
N ASN A 204 20.25 -11.23 9.79
CA ASN A 204 21.36 -12.07 9.36
C ASN A 204 22.49 -11.17 8.81
N PRO A 205 23.64 -11.03 9.51
CA PRO A 205 24.73 -10.14 9.11
C PRO A 205 25.29 -10.46 7.72
N GLN A 206 25.15 -11.71 7.27
CA GLN A 206 25.64 -12.13 5.98
C GLN A 206 24.70 -11.75 4.81
N LEU A 207 23.42 -11.45 5.11
CA LEU A 207 22.41 -10.97 4.14
C LEU A 207 22.16 -9.46 4.23
N ALA A 208 22.76 -8.78 5.21
CA ALA A 208 22.57 -7.34 5.45
C ALA A 208 22.84 -6.46 4.22
N GLU A 209 23.71 -6.91 3.30
CA GLU A 209 23.99 -6.20 2.05
C GLU A 209 22.85 -6.21 1.02
N LEU A 210 21.86 -7.10 1.19
CA LEU A 210 20.69 -7.19 0.33
C LEU A 210 19.52 -6.32 0.80
N VAL A 211 19.59 -5.76 2.01
CA VAL A 211 18.57 -4.84 2.52
C VAL A 211 18.42 -3.67 1.53
N TYR A 212 17.19 -3.46 1.06
CA TYR A 212 16.84 -2.42 0.12
C TYR A 212 15.97 -1.37 0.80
N GLU A 213 16.55 -0.19 1.04
CA GLU A 213 15.81 0.92 1.61
C GLU A 213 15.16 1.78 0.52
N ALA A 214 13.88 2.12 0.70
CA ALA A 214 13.21 3.06 -0.18
C ALA A 214 13.77 4.47 0.03
N ASP A 215 14.60 4.93 -0.90
CA ASP A 215 15.11 6.31 -0.91
C ASP A 215 13.97 7.35 -1.05
N HIS A 216 14.27 8.62 -0.78
CA HIS A 216 13.27 9.69 -0.88
C HIS A 216 12.67 9.81 -2.29
N GLY A 217 13.44 9.53 -3.34
CA GLY A 217 12.94 9.57 -4.72
C GLY A 217 11.89 8.50 -4.95
N LEU A 218 12.15 7.26 -4.52
CA LEU A 218 11.22 6.15 -4.61
C LEU A 218 9.95 6.40 -3.77
N GLN A 219 10.09 6.96 -2.57
CA GLN A 219 8.94 7.34 -1.73
C GLN A 219 8.01 8.31 -2.47
N ILE A 220 8.57 9.33 -3.14
CA ILE A 220 7.78 10.25 -3.97
C ILE A 220 7.13 9.50 -5.13
N GLN A 221 7.86 8.68 -5.87
CA GLN A 221 7.32 7.96 -7.04
C GLN A 221 6.14 7.05 -6.68
N LEU A 222 6.25 6.30 -5.57
CA LEU A 222 5.17 5.45 -5.08
C LEU A 222 3.97 6.28 -4.60
N ASN A 223 4.22 7.43 -3.96
CA ASN A 223 3.16 8.35 -3.55
C ASN A 223 2.46 8.94 -4.78
N ASP A 224 3.19 9.44 -5.76
CA ASP A 224 2.64 10.02 -6.98
C ASP A 224 1.79 8.99 -7.75
N PHE A 225 2.21 7.73 -7.78
CA PHE A 225 1.39 6.64 -8.32
C PHE A 225 0.03 6.55 -7.63
N ILE A 226 -0.02 6.49 -6.29
CA ILE A 226 -1.30 6.37 -5.58
C ILE A 226 -2.16 7.65 -5.70
N GLN A 227 -1.54 8.83 -5.75
CA GLN A 227 -2.29 10.08 -5.95
C GLN A 227 -2.96 10.13 -7.32
N ASN A 228 -2.29 9.61 -8.37
CA ASN A 228 -2.79 9.66 -9.73
C ASN A 228 -3.71 8.49 -10.11
N TYR A 229 -3.56 7.32 -9.48
CA TYR A 229 -4.30 6.11 -9.84
C TYR A 229 -5.46 5.78 -8.89
N ILE A 230 -5.32 6.09 -7.60
CA ILE A 230 -6.27 5.64 -6.56
C ILE A 230 -7.23 6.76 -6.18
N PHE A 231 -6.69 7.97 -5.95
CA PHE A 231 -7.45 9.13 -5.48
C PHE A 231 -7.96 9.99 -6.65
N ILE A 232 -8.68 9.36 -7.59
CA ILE A 232 -9.30 10.03 -8.73
C ILE A 232 -10.77 10.38 -8.45
N MET A 233 -11.34 11.32 -9.21
CA MET A 233 -12.79 11.58 -9.19
C MET A 233 -13.42 10.66 -10.23
N GLU A 234 -14.38 9.83 -9.84
CA GLU A 234 -15.12 9.00 -10.79
C GLU A 234 -16.15 9.89 -11.50
N GLU A 235 -15.95 10.11 -12.81
CA GLU A 235 -16.84 10.93 -13.65
C GLU A 235 -17.76 10.09 -14.54
N ASP A 236 -17.61 8.76 -14.56
CA ASP A 236 -18.28 7.92 -15.56
C ASP A 236 -19.44 7.09 -14.96
N ASP A 237 -20.65 7.63 -15.07
CA ASP A 237 -21.89 6.97 -14.68
C ASP A 237 -22.29 5.84 -15.67
N GLU A 238 -21.61 5.70 -16.81
CA GLU A 238 -21.95 4.76 -17.88
C GLU A 238 -21.33 3.35 -17.72
N GLN A 239 -20.40 3.15 -16.79
CA GLN A 239 -19.74 1.86 -16.57
C GLN A 239 -20.61 0.91 -15.70
N ASP A 240 -20.61 -0.38 -16.05
CA ASP A 240 -21.36 -1.42 -15.33
C ASP A 240 -20.93 -1.54 -13.85
N GLU A 241 -21.89 -1.78 -12.95
CA GLU A 241 -21.65 -1.86 -11.50
C GLU A 241 -20.62 -2.93 -11.14
N HIS A 242 -20.61 -4.08 -11.84
CA HIS A 242 -19.66 -5.15 -11.55
C HIS A 242 -18.23 -4.71 -11.88
N SER A 243 -18.03 -4.03 -13.02
CA SER A 243 -16.73 -3.49 -13.40
C SER A 243 -16.23 -2.43 -12.42
N LYS A 244 -17.12 -1.55 -11.94
CA LYS A 244 -16.77 -0.53 -10.93
C LYS A 244 -16.31 -1.17 -9.63
N ILE A 245 -17.01 -2.23 -9.19
CA ILE A 245 -16.64 -2.99 -7.98
C ILE A 245 -15.26 -3.65 -8.14
N GLU A 246 -14.99 -4.31 -9.26
CA GLU A 246 -13.68 -4.91 -9.52
C GLU A 246 -12.53 -3.89 -9.53
N GLU A 247 -12.76 -2.74 -10.18
CA GLU A 247 -11.77 -1.67 -10.24
C GLU A 247 -11.50 -1.05 -8.87
N LEU A 248 -12.55 -0.82 -8.08
CA LEU A 248 -12.44 -0.36 -6.70
C LEU A 248 -11.65 -1.37 -5.85
N HIS A 249 -11.91 -2.68 -6.00
CA HIS A 249 -11.15 -3.72 -5.30
C HIS A 249 -9.66 -3.69 -5.69
N LYS A 250 -9.34 -3.49 -6.98
CA LYS A 250 -7.96 -3.32 -7.45
C LYS A 250 -7.30 -2.09 -6.82
N ARG A 251 -7.94 -0.93 -6.86
CA ARG A 251 -7.44 0.32 -6.23
C ARG A 251 -7.22 0.17 -4.72
N ARG A 252 -8.17 -0.44 -4.02
CA ARG A 252 -8.05 -0.78 -2.58
C ARG A 252 -6.82 -1.64 -2.31
N ASN A 253 -6.51 -2.60 -3.18
CA ASN A 253 -5.34 -3.46 -3.06
C ASN A 253 -4.03 -2.67 -3.22
N PHE A 254 -3.91 -1.81 -4.24
CA PHE A 254 -2.73 -0.96 -4.42
C PHE A 254 -2.50 -0.01 -3.23
N LEU A 255 -3.57 0.55 -2.67
CA LEU A 255 -3.50 1.40 -1.47
C LEU A 255 -3.03 0.60 -0.26
N ALA A 256 -3.57 -0.61 -0.06
CA ALA A 256 -3.16 -1.49 1.02
C ALA A 256 -1.67 -1.84 0.92
N SER A 257 -1.15 -2.11 -0.27
CA SER A 257 0.28 -2.35 -0.50
C SER A 257 1.15 -1.17 -0.07
N PHE A 258 0.76 0.07 -0.40
CA PHE A 258 1.47 1.27 0.08
C PHE A 258 1.45 1.40 1.60
N CYS A 259 0.26 1.23 2.19
CA CYS A 259 0.06 1.37 3.62
C CYS A 259 0.84 0.31 4.43
N LYS A 260 0.97 -0.91 3.90
CA LYS A 260 1.82 -1.96 4.48
C LYS A 260 3.26 -1.48 4.66
N LEU A 261 3.85 -0.89 3.62
CA LEU A 261 5.23 -0.36 3.68
C LEU A 261 5.43 0.65 4.83
N ILE A 262 4.41 1.43 5.17
CA ILE A 262 4.44 2.37 6.29
C ILE A 262 4.32 1.66 7.64
N VAL A 263 3.30 0.81 7.81
CA VAL A 263 3.03 0.18 9.12
C VAL A 263 4.06 -0.88 9.50
N TYR A 264 4.79 -1.42 8.53
CA TYR A 264 5.91 -2.33 8.77
C TYR A 264 7.27 -1.60 8.68
N ASN A 265 7.28 -0.26 8.73
CA ASN A 265 8.49 0.56 8.85
C ASN A 265 9.50 0.43 7.68
N MET A 266 9.10 -0.10 6.52
CA MET A 266 9.91 -0.01 5.29
C MET A 266 9.93 1.42 4.71
N MET A 267 8.95 2.24 5.05
CA MET A 267 8.92 3.67 4.74
C MET A 267 8.61 4.50 6.00
N PRO A 268 9.18 5.71 6.13
CA PRO A 268 8.90 6.58 7.26
C PRO A 268 7.42 6.94 7.39
N THR A 269 6.90 6.99 8.63
CA THR A 269 5.48 7.31 8.90
C THR A 269 5.02 8.62 8.24
N LYS A 270 5.92 9.62 8.12
CA LYS A 270 5.61 10.91 7.48
C LYS A 270 5.06 10.78 6.05
N VAL A 271 5.43 9.72 5.33
CA VAL A 271 4.98 9.45 3.95
C VAL A 271 3.46 9.18 3.92
N ALA A 272 2.87 8.71 5.02
CA ALA A 272 1.43 8.50 5.13
C ALA A 272 0.59 9.79 5.09
N ALA A 273 1.22 10.96 5.18
CA ALA A 273 0.48 12.22 5.24
C ALA A 273 -0.40 12.45 4.00
N ASP A 274 0.10 12.09 2.82
CA ASP A 274 -0.62 12.19 1.56
C ASP A 274 -1.72 11.15 1.39
N VAL A 275 -1.76 10.12 2.23
CA VAL A 275 -2.87 9.18 2.34
C VAL A 275 -3.90 9.67 3.36
N PHE A 276 -3.43 10.13 4.52
CA PHE A 276 -4.29 10.55 5.63
C PHE A 276 -5.15 11.77 5.28
N LYS A 277 -4.68 12.67 4.39
CA LYS A 277 -5.47 13.82 3.91
C LYS A 277 -6.78 13.39 3.22
N HIS A 278 -6.83 12.19 2.65
CA HIS A 278 -7.98 11.65 1.92
C HIS A 278 -9.03 10.96 2.81
N CYS A 279 -8.81 10.89 4.13
CA CYS A 279 -9.67 10.15 5.07
C CYS A 279 -11.13 10.64 5.12
N VAL A 280 -11.38 11.92 4.79
CA VAL A 280 -12.75 12.47 4.72
C VAL A 280 -13.33 12.26 3.32
N LYS A 281 -12.61 12.68 2.28
CA LYS A 281 -13.08 12.69 0.89
C LYS A 281 -13.40 11.30 0.37
N TYR A 282 -12.55 10.31 0.63
CA TYR A 282 -12.70 8.94 0.14
C TYR A 282 -13.07 7.95 1.26
N CYS A 283 -13.95 8.38 2.19
CA CYS A 283 -14.23 7.55 3.36
C CYS A 283 -15.04 6.28 3.04
N ASN A 284 -15.82 6.28 1.95
CA ASN A 284 -16.61 5.13 1.53
C ASN A 284 -15.72 4.07 0.88
N ASP A 285 -14.80 4.52 0.02
CA ASP A 285 -13.99 3.63 -0.83
C ASP A 285 -12.76 3.09 -0.12
N TYR A 286 -12.11 3.93 0.69
CA TYR A 286 -10.79 3.64 1.30
C TYR A 286 -10.73 3.90 2.81
N GLY A 287 -11.83 4.37 3.42
CA GLY A 287 -11.81 4.87 4.79
C GLY A 287 -11.41 3.83 5.83
N ASP A 288 -11.72 2.56 5.62
CA ASP A 288 -11.31 1.45 6.48
C ASP A 288 -9.80 1.18 6.41
N ILE A 289 -9.21 1.16 5.22
CA ILE A 289 -7.76 1.00 5.00
C ILE A 289 -6.99 2.17 5.64
N ILE A 290 -7.43 3.40 5.39
CA ILE A 290 -6.80 4.61 5.95
C ILE A 290 -6.89 4.60 7.49
N LYS A 291 -8.05 4.26 8.06
CA LYS A 291 -8.24 4.15 9.51
C LYS A 291 -7.37 3.06 10.14
N ALA A 292 -7.28 1.89 9.52
CA ALA A 292 -6.43 0.80 9.99
C ALA A 292 -4.95 1.21 9.99
N THR A 293 -4.51 1.86 8.91
CA THR A 293 -3.13 2.37 8.76
C THR A 293 -2.81 3.42 9.82
N LEU A 294 -3.71 4.38 10.04
CA LEU A 294 -3.59 5.40 11.07
C LEU A 294 -3.54 4.79 12.48
N GLY A 295 -4.42 3.81 12.74
CA GLY A 295 -4.45 3.06 14.01
C GLY A 295 -3.11 2.36 14.28
N LYS A 296 -2.58 1.63 13.30
CA LYS A 296 -1.30 0.91 13.41
C LYS A 296 -0.10 1.84 13.52
N ALA A 297 -0.03 2.89 12.70
CA ALA A 297 1.02 3.91 12.80
C ALA A 297 1.07 4.55 14.20
N ARG A 298 -0.10 4.76 14.81
CA ARG A 298 -0.21 5.31 16.17
C ARG A 298 0.20 4.30 17.25
N GLU A 299 -0.11 3.03 17.08
CA GLU A 299 0.35 1.96 17.98
C GLU A 299 1.88 1.87 18.00
N ILE A 300 2.52 1.98 16.83
CA ILE A 300 3.98 1.94 16.68
C ILE A 300 4.62 3.17 17.33
N ASN A 301 4.17 4.39 16.96
CA ASN A 301 4.69 5.61 17.55
C ASN A 301 3.66 6.74 17.51
N LYS A 302 3.02 7.00 18.66
CA LYS A 302 1.99 8.03 18.82
C LYS A 302 2.45 9.42 18.40
N THR A 303 3.67 9.80 18.77
CA THR A 303 4.21 11.14 18.53
C THR A 303 4.53 11.35 17.05
N ASN A 304 5.14 10.36 16.39
CA ASN A 304 5.40 10.44 14.94
C ASN A 304 4.10 10.39 14.13
N CYS A 305 3.13 9.58 14.56
CA CYS A 305 1.80 9.55 13.94
C CYS A 305 1.10 10.92 14.06
N ALA A 306 1.17 11.56 15.24
CA ALA A 306 0.63 12.90 15.47
C ALA A 306 1.30 13.98 14.60
N ARG A 307 2.64 13.95 14.48
CA ARG A 307 3.36 14.83 13.55
C ARG A 307 2.92 14.60 12.11
N THR A 308 2.71 13.34 11.72
CA THR A 308 2.22 12.99 10.37
C THR A 308 0.81 13.50 10.12
N MET A 309 -0.09 13.43 11.11
CA MET A 309 -1.42 14.06 11.04
C MET A 309 -1.33 15.58 10.83
N ALA A 310 -0.42 16.26 11.54
CA ALA A 310 -0.18 17.69 11.36
C ALA A 310 0.34 18.01 9.96
N ILE A 311 1.27 17.20 9.42
CA ILE A 311 1.74 17.32 8.03
C ILE A 311 0.57 17.14 7.06
N SER A 312 -0.30 16.15 7.27
CA SER A 312 -1.48 15.89 6.43
C SER A 312 -2.40 17.11 6.35
N LEU A 313 -2.71 17.72 7.50
CA LEU A 313 -3.52 18.93 7.58
C LEU A 313 -2.83 20.12 6.92
N THR A 314 -1.51 20.23 7.07
CA THR A 314 -0.70 21.29 6.45
C THR A 314 -0.70 21.19 4.93
N VAL A 315 -0.53 19.98 4.39
CA VAL A 315 -0.58 19.70 2.94
C VAL A 315 -1.96 20.08 2.40
N LEU A 316 -3.04 19.62 3.04
CA LEU A 316 -4.40 19.94 2.62
C LEU A 316 -4.70 21.45 2.70
N PHE A 317 -4.20 22.15 3.72
CA PHE A 317 -4.34 23.60 3.83
C PHE A 317 -3.56 24.35 2.73
N ARG A 318 -2.36 23.88 2.36
CA ARG A 318 -1.58 24.45 1.24
C ARG A 318 -2.27 24.25 -0.11
N GLU A 319 -2.95 23.12 -0.30
CA GLU A 319 -3.77 22.87 -1.51
C GLU A 319 -4.90 23.91 -1.64
N LEU A 320 -5.50 24.37 -0.53
CA LEU A 320 -6.49 25.48 -0.53
C LEU A 320 -5.87 26.84 -0.86
N GLN A 321 -4.57 27.00 -0.67
CA GLN A 321 -3.82 28.24 -0.97
C GLN A 321 -3.26 28.27 -2.39
N ARG A 322 -3.57 27.26 -3.22
CA ARG A 322 -3.09 27.20 -4.60
C ARG A 322 -3.47 28.48 -5.35
N ASP A 323 -2.61 28.90 -6.27
CA ASP A 323 -2.74 30.11 -7.09
C ASP A 323 -2.69 31.45 -6.31
N GLY A 324 -2.20 31.43 -5.07
CA GLY A 324 -1.99 32.65 -4.27
C GLY A 324 -3.26 33.20 -3.63
N THR A 325 -4.35 32.44 -3.66
CA THR A 325 -5.64 32.82 -3.09
C THR A 325 -5.58 32.80 -1.57
N ARG A 326 -6.09 33.87 -0.91
CA ARG A 326 -6.32 33.83 0.54
C ARG A 326 -7.46 32.86 0.83
N VAL A 327 -7.23 31.90 1.72
CA VAL A 327 -8.25 30.91 2.11
C VAL A 327 -9.45 31.62 2.71
N ASN A 328 -10.62 31.40 2.12
CA ASN A 328 -11.87 31.95 2.66
C ASN A 328 -12.38 31.05 3.79
N ARG A 329 -12.44 31.61 5.00
CA ARG A 329 -12.97 30.97 6.21
C ARG A 329 -14.37 30.36 6.04
N HIS A 330 -15.20 30.95 5.19
CA HIS A 330 -16.59 30.53 4.97
C HIS A 330 -16.76 29.59 3.76
N SER A 331 -15.67 29.20 3.09
CA SER A 331 -15.74 28.25 1.98
C SER A 331 -16.07 26.84 2.48
N GLU A 332 -16.85 26.09 1.69
CA GLU A 332 -17.10 24.67 1.93
C GLU A 332 -15.79 23.86 1.87
N GLU A 333 -14.85 24.30 1.05
CA GLU A 333 -13.52 23.69 0.91
C GLU A 333 -12.71 23.75 2.24
N PHE A 334 -12.87 24.81 3.03
CA PHE A 334 -12.23 24.93 4.36
C PHE A 334 -12.89 24.06 5.43
N VAL A 335 -14.14 23.61 5.23
CA VAL A 335 -14.82 22.69 6.16
C VAL A 335 -14.15 21.32 6.17
N SER A 336 -13.63 20.87 5.02
CA SER A 336 -13.00 19.55 4.86
C SER A 336 -11.77 19.36 5.76
N PRO A 337 -10.74 20.24 5.77
CA PRO A 337 -9.61 20.16 6.70
C PRO A 337 -10.02 20.19 8.18
N LYS A 338 -11.05 20.96 8.53
CA LYS A 338 -11.55 21.06 9.91
C LYS A 338 -12.21 19.76 10.37
N GLU A 339 -13.03 19.15 9.52
CA GLU A 339 -13.62 17.84 9.79
C GLU A 339 -12.54 16.74 9.86
N LEU A 340 -11.51 16.80 9.02
CA LEU A 340 -10.36 15.89 9.10
C LEU A 340 -9.63 16.04 10.44
N ALA A 341 -9.35 17.27 10.88
CA ALA A 341 -8.72 17.54 12.17
C ALA A 341 -9.54 17.01 13.35
N LYS A 342 -10.86 17.18 13.30
CA LYS A 342 -11.77 16.61 14.30
C LYS A 342 -11.70 15.08 14.34
N ARG A 343 -11.68 14.41 13.18
CA ARG A 343 -11.50 12.94 13.10
C ARG A 343 -10.16 12.49 13.67
N PHE A 344 -9.07 13.20 13.36
CA PHE A 344 -7.75 12.94 13.95
C PHE A 344 -7.75 13.12 15.46
N ALA A 345 -8.33 14.19 15.98
CA ALA A 345 -8.45 14.45 17.42
C ALA A 345 -9.21 13.32 18.13
N LEU A 346 -10.33 12.86 17.57
CA LEU A 346 -11.11 11.74 18.11
C LEU A 346 -10.30 10.43 18.16
N SER A 347 -9.36 10.24 17.23
CA SER A 347 -8.57 9.02 17.16
C SER A 347 -7.74 8.78 18.43
N PHE A 348 -7.24 9.83 19.11
CA PHE A 348 -6.43 9.69 20.33
C PHE A 348 -7.21 9.13 21.55
N GLY A 349 -8.54 8.99 21.47
CA GLY A 349 -9.34 8.46 22.56
C GLY A 349 -9.49 9.42 23.74
N LEU A 350 -9.68 8.88 24.95
CA LEU A 350 -9.98 9.66 26.16
C LEU A 350 -8.79 9.75 27.16
N ASP A 351 -7.76 8.93 26.99
CA ASP A 351 -6.60 8.93 27.88
C ASP A 351 -5.63 10.08 27.53
N ALA A 352 -5.92 11.27 28.05
CA ALA A 352 -5.12 12.47 27.79
C ALA A 352 -3.68 12.37 28.33
N VAL A 353 -3.43 11.52 29.34
CA VAL A 353 -2.08 11.32 29.90
C VAL A 353 -1.22 10.54 28.91
N LYS A 354 -1.73 9.42 28.38
CA LYS A 354 -1.00 8.59 27.40
C LYS A 354 -0.75 9.27 26.06
N ASN A 355 -1.52 10.30 25.72
CA ASN A 355 -1.43 11.01 24.44
C ASN A 355 -0.82 12.41 24.56
N ARG A 356 -0.40 12.79 25.77
CA ARG A 356 0.08 14.14 26.10
C ARG A 356 1.13 14.66 25.11
N GLU A 357 2.21 13.89 24.92
CA GLU A 357 3.31 14.28 24.03
C GLU A 357 2.88 14.38 22.57
N ALA A 358 2.06 13.43 22.12
CA ALA A 358 1.56 13.38 20.76
C ALA A 358 0.66 14.59 20.43
N ILE A 359 -0.31 14.91 21.29
CA ILE A 359 -1.18 16.09 21.12
C ILE A 359 -0.36 17.37 21.18
N THR A 360 0.61 17.46 22.10
CA THR A 360 1.48 18.65 22.19
C THR A 360 2.31 18.81 20.91
N ALA A 361 2.78 17.72 20.30
CA ALA A 361 3.46 17.73 19.01
C ALA A 361 2.57 18.27 17.88
N VAL A 362 1.29 17.89 17.80
CA VAL A 362 0.35 18.47 16.81
C VAL A 362 0.30 20.00 16.95
N HIS A 363 0.20 20.50 18.19
CA HIS A 363 0.16 21.94 18.44
C HIS A 363 1.47 22.64 18.09
N TRP A 364 2.62 22.07 18.43
CA TRP A 364 3.91 22.65 18.06
C TRP A 364 4.07 22.78 16.55
N GLU A 365 3.86 21.70 15.80
CA GLU A 365 3.97 21.72 14.33
C GLU A 365 2.96 22.70 13.71
N GLY A 366 1.71 22.71 14.20
CA GLY A 366 0.66 23.58 13.69
C GLY A 366 0.86 25.07 14.01
N ILE A 367 1.45 25.39 15.17
CA ILE A 367 1.83 26.78 15.50
C ILE A 367 2.97 27.22 14.58
N LEU A 368 4.03 26.42 14.45
CA LEU A 368 5.16 26.75 13.58
C LEU A 368 4.72 27.00 12.13
N PHE A 369 3.75 26.22 11.63
CA PHE A 369 3.16 26.45 10.32
C PHE A 369 2.31 27.73 10.25
N SER A 370 1.45 27.97 11.25
CA SER A 370 0.53 29.13 11.29
C SER A 370 1.26 30.47 11.35
N VAL A 371 2.34 30.56 12.13
CA VAL A 371 3.07 31.82 12.40
C VAL A 371 4.46 31.85 11.75
N ASN A 372 4.63 31.12 10.64
CA ASN A 372 5.90 31.05 9.92
C ASN A 372 6.31 32.44 9.36
N PRO A 373 7.42 33.04 9.84
CA PRO A 373 7.85 34.37 9.37
C PRO A 373 8.24 34.39 7.89
N LEU A 374 8.72 33.27 7.34
CA LEU A 374 9.19 33.18 5.95
C LEU A 374 8.06 33.14 4.92
N GLU A 375 6.84 32.82 5.34
CA GLU A 375 5.64 32.79 4.48
C GLU A 375 4.75 34.03 4.65
N SER A 376 5.14 34.95 5.53
CA SER A 376 4.44 36.21 5.80
C SER A 376 4.76 37.23 4.71
N SER A 377 3.75 37.94 4.21
CA SER A 377 3.91 38.97 3.17
C SER A 377 4.86 40.08 3.61
N GLU A 378 5.43 40.85 2.67
CA GLU A 378 6.34 42.00 2.90
C GLU A 378 5.81 43.10 3.87
N ASP A 379 4.55 42.99 4.31
CA ASP A 379 3.96 43.81 5.37
C ASP A 379 4.16 43.16 6.74
N ASP A 380 5.20 43.60 7.46
CA ASP A 380 5.55 43.17 8.83
C ASP A 380 4.42 43.43 9.86
N THR A 381 3.40 44.21 9.52
CA THR A 381 2.26 44.54 10.39
C THR A 381 0.97 43.75 10.09
N GLY A 382 0.95 42.94 9.04
CA GLY A 382 -0.19 42.11 8.67
C GLY A 382 -0.24 40.77 9.46
N PRO A 383 -1.42 40.11 9.51
CA PRO A 383 -1.50 38.76 10.06
C PRO A 383 -0.68 37.77 9.20
N PRO A 384 -0.05 36.75 9.82
CA PRO A 384 0.66 35.71 9.09
C PRO A 384 -0.24 35.03 8.04
N ARG A 385 0.33 34.66 6.90
CA ARG A 385 -0.40 34.06 5.76
C ARG A 385 -1.20 32.82 6.13
N ASN A 386 -0.71 32.04 7.09
CA ASN A 386 -1.28 30.76 7.49
C ASN A 386 -2.09 30.85 8.80
N LEU A 387 -2.38 32.06 9.30
CA LEU A 387 -2.99 32.25 10.61
C LEU A 387 -4.33 31.49 10.76
N LEU A 388 -5.10 31.35 9.67
CA LEU A 388 -6.37 30.63 9.64
C LEU A 388 -6.22 29.13 10.02
N PHE A 389 -5.03 28.55 9.86
CA PHE A 389 -4.75 27.18 10.27
C PHE A 389 -4.94 26.95 11.79
N LEU A 390 -4.85 28.00 12.61
CA LEU A 390 -5.15 27.90 14.04
C LEU A 390 -6.61 27.50 14.34
N GLU A 391 -7.56 27.75 13.43
CA GLU A 391 -8.95 27.27 13.60
C GLU A 391 -9.03 25.74 13.43
N ILE A 392 -8.24 25.16 12.53
CA ILE A 392 -8.11 23.70 12.39
C ILE A 392 -7.47 23.14 13.66
N LEU A 393 -6.43 23.81 14.15
CA LEU A 393 -5.70 23.38 15.35
C LEU A 393 -6.56 23.45 16.63
N THR A 394 -7.61 24.28 16.63
CA THR A 394 -8.56 24.39 17.75
C THR A 394 -9.29 23.07 18.03
N GLU A 395 -9.49 22.21 17.02
CA GLU A 395 -10.14 20.90 17.19
C GLU A 395 -9.34 19.95 18.13
N PHE A 396 -8.04 20.20 18.31
CA PHE A 396 -7.18 19.39 19.18
C PHE A 396 -7.07 19.92 20.62
N THR A 397 -7.48 21.16 20.90
CA THR A 397 -7.22 21.79 22.22
C THR A 397 -7.96 21.11 23.36
N ASN A 398 -9.10 20.47 23.07
CA ASN A 398 -9.85 19.67 24.04
C ASN A 398 -9.17 18.35 24.42
N LYS A 399 -8.09 17.97 23.72
CA LYS A 399 -7.27 16.79 24.03
C LYS A 399 -6.03 17.11 24.87
N LEU A 400 -5.71 18.39 25.07
CA LEU A 400 -4.62 18.82 25.95
C LEU A 400 -5.00 18.74 27.43
N LEU A 401 -4.05 18.35 28.28
CA LEU A 401 -4.20 18.55 29.72
C LEU A 401 -4.07 20.03 30.07
N LYS A 402 -4.67 20.43 31.20
CA LYS A 402 -4.63 21.82 31.70
C LYS A 402 -3.19 22.39 31.80
N GLN A 403 -2.24 21.58 32.24
CA GLN A 403 -0.83 21.98 32.33
C GLN A 403 -0.19 22.21 30.95
N ASP A 404 -0.54 21.40 29.95
CA ASP A 404 0.02 21.52 28.60
C ASP A 404 -0.57 22.68 27.84
N LYS A 405 -1.85 23.03 28.08
CA LYS A 405 -2.43 24.26 27.55
C LYS A 405 -1.58 25.49 27.89
N ARG A 406 -1.02 25.57 29.11
CA ARG A 406 -0.11 26.66 29.52
C ARG A 406 1.25 26.62 28.80
N VAL A 407 1.79 25.41 28.59
CA VAL A 407 3.05 25.22 27.86
C VAL A 407 2.89 25.61 26.38
N VAL A 408 1.81 25.17 25.75
CA VAL A 408 1.46 25.51 24.36
C VAL A 408 1.19 27.00 24.22
N LEU A 409 0.49 27.62 25.18
CA LEU A 409 0.29 29.08 25.20
C LEU A 409 1.62 29.83 25.28
N THR A 410 2.51 29.44 26.20
CA THR A 410 3.85 30.05 26.32
C THR A 410 4.67 29.89 25.04
N PHE A 411 4.52 28.75 24.34
CA PHE A 411 5.18 28.52 23.06
C PHE A 411 4.61 29.43 21.96
N LEU A 412 3.29 29.55 21.88
CA LEU A 412 2.60 30.45 20.95
C LEU A 412 3.04 31.91 21.15
N ASP A 413 3.04 32.40 22.39
CA ASP A 413 3.41 33.77 22.73
C ASP A 413 4.83 34.11 22.26
N ARG A 414 5.77 33.16 22.40
CA ARG A 414 7.17 33.34 21.94
C ARG A 414 7.27 33.51 20.42
N HIS A 415 6.39 32.89 19.66
CA HIS A 415 6.42 32.94 18.19
C HIS A 415 5.57 34.06 17.60
N ILE A 416 4.68 34.68 18.37
CA ILE A 416 3.83 35.80 17.94
C ILE A 416 4.44 37.17 18.30
N ALA A 417 5.37 37.22 19.26
CA ALA A 417 5.83 38.44 19.93
C ALA A 417 6.43 39.56 19.06
N ALA A 418 6.67 39.36 17.76
CA ALA A 418 7.30 40.36 16.89
C ALA A 418 6.31 41.15 15.98
N GLY A 419 5.02 40.79 15.90
CA GLY A 419 4.13 41.34 14.86
C GLY A 419 2.68 41.64 15.26
N MET A 420 2.33 41.64 16.56
CA MET A 420 0.93 41.90 16.98
C MET A 420 0.55 43.39 16.88
N PRO A 421 -0.41 43.78 16.02
CA PRO A 421 -0.93 45.13 16.00
C PRO A 421 -1.77 45.39 17.25
N SER A 422 -1.79 46.64 17.71
CA SER A 422 -2.67 47.06 18.82
C SER A 422 -4.17 47.00 18.47
N SER A 423 -4.51 46.84 17.18
CA SER A 423 -5.87 46.71 16.66
C SER A 423 -6.10 45.30 16.08
N CYS A 424 -6.77 44.43 16.83
CA CYS A 424 -7.21 43.12 16.37
C CYS A 424 -8.38 43.28 15.38
N GLY A 425 -8.09 43.40 14.08
CA GLY A 425 -9.12 43.31 13.03
C GLY A 425 -9.70 41.90 12.88
N GLU A 426 -10.72 41.73 12.03
CA GLU A 426 -11.36 40.42 11.75
C GLU A 426 -10.36 39.35 11.29
N ASP A 427 -9.29 39.74 10.59
CA ASP A 427 -8.27 38.82 10.10
C ASP A 427 -7.44 38.14 11.22
N TRP A 428 -7.47 38.68 12.45
CA TRP A 428 -6.82 38.09 13.63
C TRP A 428 -7.74 37.16 14.44
N GLN A 429 -8.99 37.01 14.02
CA GLN A 429 -9.98 36.17 14.70
C GLN A 429 -9.52 34.70 14.91
N PRO A 430 -8.83 34.03 13.97
CA PRO A 430 -8.33 32.67 14.18
C PRO A 430 -7.42 32.54 15.40
N LEU A 431 -6.56 33.54 15.62
CA LEU A 431 -5.67 33.58 16.78
C LEU A 431 -6.45 33.75 18.08
N LEU A 432 -7.42 34.68 18.11
CA LEU A 432 -8.25 34.92 19.29
C LEU A 432 -9.05 33.67 19.68
N LEU A 433 -9.60 32.95 18.71
CA LEU A 433 -10.30 31.69 18.95
C LEU A 433 -9.39 30.63 19.56
N TYR A 434 -8.20 30.46 18.98
CA TYR A 434 -7.23 29.50 19.48
C TYR A 434 -6.74 29.85 20.89
N LEU A 435 -6.38 31.11 21.15
CA LEU A 435 -6.02 31.62 22.48
C LEU A 435 -7.14 31.35 23.50
N ASN A 436 -8.39 31.71 23.15
CA ASN A 436 -9.54 31.48 24.02
C ASN A 436 -9.70 29.99 24.35
N SER A 437 -9.50 29.08 23.41
CA SER A 437 -9.60 27.62 23.65
C SER A 437 -8.50 27.05 24.57
N LEU A 438 -7.33 27.69 24.58
CA LEU A 438 -6.23 27.36 25.50
C LEU A 438 -6.48 27.91 26.91
N VAL A 439 -7.13 29.08 27.02
CA VAL A 439 -7.43 29.74 28.30
C VAL A 439 -8.72 29.22 28.94
N HIS A 440 -9.80 28.98 28.19
CA HIS A 440 -11.14 28.65 28.71
C HIS A 440 -11.34 27.17 29.08
N GLY A 441 -10.27 26.40 29.26
CA GLY A 441 -10.33 25.05 29.82
C GLY A 441 -10.25 25.00 31.36
N GLU A 442 -10.33 26.14 32.04
CA GLU A 442 -10.13 26.20 33.49
C GLU A 442 -11.35 25.75 34.33
N THR A 443 -12.54 25.60 33.73
CA THR A 443 -13.81 25.39 34.45
C THR A 443 -14.70 24.19 34.07
N ASP A 444 -14.35 23.36 33.09
CA ASP A 444 -15.26 22.27 32.67
C ASP A 444 -14.96 20.93 33.37
N GLN A 445 -15.97 20.44 34.10
CA GLN A 445 -16.11 19.03 34.45
C GLN A 445 -16.22 18.18 33.17
N PRO A 446 -15.76 16.91 33.17
CA PRO A 446 -15.88 16.07 31.98
C PRO A 446 -17.36 15.88 31.61
N PRO A 447 -17.74 16.06 30.33
CA PRO A 447 -19.09 15.75 29.89
C PRO A 447 -19.32 14.25 30.03
N VAL A 448 -20.35 13.88 30.79
CA VAL A 448 -20.88 12.51 30.87
C VAL A 448 -21.38 12.14 29.48
N THR A 449 -20.63 11.29 28.77
CA THR A 449 -21.03 10.80 27.45
C THR A 449 -22.22 9.87 27.62
N SER A 450 -23.40 10.32 27.21
CA SER A 450 -24.53 9.46 26.88
C SER A 450 -24.08 8.50 25.78
N LYS A 451 -24.12 7.19 26.08
CA LYS A 451 -23.90 6.12 25.11
C LYS A 451 -25.07 6.15 24.11
N ARG A 452 -24.87 6.76 22.94
CA ARG A 452 -25.64 6.37 21.75
C ARG A 452 -24.75 6.38 20.53
N ALA A 453 -24.59 5.20 19.96
CA ALA A 453 -23.86 4.89 18.75
C ALA A 453 -24.47 5.63 17.55
N TYR A 454 -23.62 6.18 16.69
CA TYR A 454 -24.00 6.60 15.35
C TYR A 454 -23.42 5.59 14.36
N SER A 455 -24.31 4.71 13.89
CA SER A 455 -24.15 3.96 12.65
C SER A 455 -24.27 4.94 11.48
N CYS A 456 -23.38 4.80 10.48
CA CYS A 456 -23.48 5.51 9.21
C CYS A 456 -24.82 5.14 8.56
N LYS A 457 -25.63 6.15 8.19
CA LYS A 457 -26.97 5.98 7.61
C LYS A 457 -26.90 5.16 6.32
N LYS A 458 -27.68 4.09 6.27
CA LYS A 458 -28.08 3.37 5.07
C LYS A 458 -29.52 3.80 4.79
N GLU A 459 -29.73 4.66 3.79
CA GLU A 459 -31.06 4.89 3.22
C GLU A 459 -31.36 3.73 2.28
N TYR A 460 -32.45 3.00 2.50
CA TYR A 460 -33.41 2.53 1.48
C TYR A 460 -34.57 1.80 2.19
N ALA A 461 -35.79 2.19 1.81
CA ALA A 461 -37.09 1.53 1.95
C ALA A 461 -37.65 1.26 3.36
N ALA A 462 -38.60 2.11 3.77
CA ALA A 462 -39.64 1.78 4.74
C ALA A 462 -41.00 2.06 4.08
N GLU A 463 -41.71 1.00 3.70
CA GLU A 463 -43.16 1.03 3.54
C GLU A 463 -43.73 -0.28 4.12
N GLU A 464 -44.81 -0.09 4.91
CA GLU A 464 -45.77 -1.07 5.44
C GLU A 464 -45.43 -1.77 6.78
N GLU A 465 -45.82 -1.11 7.87
CA GLU A 465 -46.39 -1.76 9.05
C GLU A 465 -47.86 -2.08 8.77
N GLU A 466 -48.33 -3.30 9.06
CA GLU A 466 -49.61 -3.52 9.74
C GLU A 466 -49.74 -4.98 10.25
N GLN A 467 -49.95 -5.10 11.58
CA GLN A 467 -50.83 -6.06 12.29
C GLN A 467 -50.65 -7.58 12.05
N GLY A 468 -50.65 -8.47 13.05
CA GLY A 468 -51.08 -8.42 14.43
C GLY A 468 -50.76 -9.74 15.14
N GLU A 469 -51.12 -9.77 16.41
CA GLU A 469 -50.95 -10.85 17.40
C GLU A 469 -51.62 -12.17 16.98
N GLU A 470 -51.04 -13.31 17.36
CA GLU A 470 -51.71 -14.33 18.19
C GLU A 470 -50.78 -15.51 18.53
N ALA A 471 -50.91 -15.96 19.78
CA ALA A 471 -50.29 -17.15 20.34
C ALA A 471 -51.23 -18.35 20.18
N GLU A 472 -50.69 -19.57 20.00
CA GLU A 472 -50.90 -20.74 20.88
C GLU A 472 -50.60 -22.10 20.22
N GLU A 473 -50.10 -22.99 21.09
CA GLU A 473 -50.26 -24.46 21.13
C GLU A 473 -49.54 -25.42 20.15
N ALA A 474 -48.48 -26.03 20.70
CA ALA A 474 -48.39 -27.44 21.10
C ALA A 474 -48.26 -28.60 20.07
N THR A 475 -47.23 -29.41 20.36
CA THR A 475 -47.14 -30.88 20.35
C THR A 475 -46.20 -31.56 19.35
N SER A 476 -45.48 -32.53 19.93
CA SER A 476 -45.02 -33.82 19.37
C SER A 476 -43.58 -33.92 18.88
N ASP A 477 -42.76 -34.51 19.75
CA ASP A 477 -41.55 -35.26 19.41
C ASP A 477 -41.88 -36.42 18.46
N GLN A 478 -41.10 -36.60 17.38
CA GLN A 478 -40.63 -37.92 16.93
C GLN A 478 -39.50 -37.82 15.89
N GLU A 479 -38.45 -38.58 16.17
CA GLU A 479 -37.19 -38.75 15.44
C GLU A 479 -37.39 -39.31 14.00
N PHE A 480 -36.65 -38.79 12.99
CA PHE A 480 -35.44 -39.40 12.41
C PHE A 480 -35.11 -38.83 11.01
N ASN A 481 -33.86 -38.37 10.89
CA ASN A 481 -32.92 -38.52 9.78
C ASN A 481 -32.86 -37.51 8.60
N THR A 482 -31.59 -37.24 8.25
CA THR A 482 -31.01 -36.71 7.01
C THR A 482 -30.81 -35.19 6.84
N GLY A 483 -29.53 -34.81 6.69
CA GLY A 483 -29.10 -33.66 5.89
C GLY A 483 -28.91 -32.34 6.62
N GLU A 484 -27.76 -32.14 7.27
CA GLU A 484 -27.24 -30.79 7.54
C GLU A 484 -26.95 -30.10 6.19
N LEU A 485 -27.86 -29.23 5.78
CA LEU A 485 -27.61 -28.14 4.84
C LEU A 485 -27.30 -26.89 5.67
N VAL A 486 -26.07 -26.39 5.46
CA VAL A 486 -25.73 -24.98 5.27
C VAL A 486 -26.30 -24.01 6.30
N THR A 487 -25.52 -23.76 7.36
CA THR A 487 -25.56 -22.49 8.09
C THR A 487 -24.33 -21.67 7.75
N SER A 488 -24.58 -20.58 7.04
CA SER A 488 -23.65 -19.49 6.76
C SER A 488 -23.16 -18.88 8.07
N HIS A 489 -21.90 -19.15 8.42
CA HIS A 489 -21.15 -18.32 9.34
C HIS A 489 -20.20 -17.44 8.52
N THR A 490 -20.57 -16.17 8.39
CA THR A 490 -19.68 -15.08 7.99
C THR A 490 -18.59 -14.91 9.06
N ALA A 491 -17.50 -15.61 8.83
CA ALA A 491 -16.21 -15.36 9.43
C ALA A 491 -15.41 -14.47 8.46
N ASP A 492 -15.46 -13.15 8.64
CA ASP A 492 -14.48 -12.26 8.00
C ASP A 492 -13.39 -11.94 9.02
N SER A 493 -12.52 -12.92 9.21
CA SER A 493 -11.12 -12.65 9.55
C SER A 493 -10.50 -11.94 8.36
N VAL A 494 -9.99 -10.74 8.57
CA VAL A 494 -9.19 -9.99 7.61
C VAL A 494 -7.86 -10.74 7.39
N THR A 495 -7.91 -11.81 6.59
CA THR A 495 -6.75 -12.49 6.06
C THR A 495 -6.30 -11.66 4.85
N VAL A 496 -5.50 -10.63 5.12
CA VAL A 496 -4.97 -9.73 4.09
C VAL A 496 -3.98 -10.51 3.24
N ALA A 497 -4.41 -10.94 2.06
CA ALA A 497 -3.54 -11.51 1.05
C ALA A 497 -2.33 -10.58 0.82
N THR A 498 -1.13 -11.11 0.99
CA THR A 498 0.00 -10.70 0.18
C THR A 498 -0.38 -10.98 -1.28
N ASN A 499 -0.19 -10.04 -2.20
CA ASN A 499 -0.44 -10.30 -3.63
C ASN A 499 0.55 -11.31 -4.20
N VAL A 500 1.60 -11.64 -3.44
CA VAL A 500 2.50 -12.75 -3.71
C VAL A 500 1.94 -14.01 -3.06
N VAL A 501 1.43 -14.92 -3.89
CA VAL A 501 1.44 -16.34 -3.55
C VAL A 501 2.91 -16.74 -3.63
N ILE A 502 3.61 -16.67 -2.50
CA ILE A 502 5.00 -17.12 -2.42
C ILE A 502 4.98 -18.64 -2.63
N PRO A 503 5.88 -19.21 -3.44
CA PRO A 503 6.00 -20.66 -3.61
C PRO A 503 6.06 -21.36 -2.25
N TYR A 504 5.39 -22.49 -2.05
CA TYR A 504 5.38 -23.22 -0.77
C TYR A 504 6.80 -23.58 -0.30
N GLU A 505 7.70 -23.89 -1.24
CA GLU A 505 9.11 -24.15 -0.94
C GLU A 505 9.89 -22.93 -0.44
N ILE A 506 9.41 -21.71 -0.71
CA ILE A 506 9.98 -20.42 -0.25
C ILE A 506 9.12 -19.80 0.87
N GLN A 507 7.92 -20.34 1.09
CA GLN A 507 7.01 -19.84 2.12
C GLN A 507 7.65 -19.93 3.47
N GLN A 508 8.39 -20.98 3.87
CA GLN A 508 8.93 -21.01 5.24
C GLN A 508 9.93 -19.87 5.53
N ASP A 509 10.73 -19.47 4.55
CA ASP A 509 11.78 -18.45 4.72
C ASP A 509 11.18 -17.05 4.65
N VAL A 510 10.31 -16.81 3.66
CA VAL A 510 9.65 -15.52 3.51
C VAL A 510 8.51 -15.37 4.53
N HIS A 511 7.77 -16.43 4.87
CA HIS A 511 6.78 -16.46 5.95
C HIS A 511 7.43 -16.39 7.32
N GLN A 512 8.70 -16.78 7.53
CA GLN A 512 9.44 -16.42 8.75
C GLN A 512 9.67 -14.92 8.83
N VAL A 513 10.05 -14.26 7.73
CA VAL A 513 10.13 -12.78 7.69
C VAL A 513 8.74 -12.18 7.94
N TYR A 514 7.68 -12.64 7.26
CA TYR A 514 6.32 -12.16 7.51
C TYR A 514 5.82 -12.50 8.94
N GLU A 515 6.03 -13.70 9.50
CA GLU A 515 5.62 -14.07 10.85
C GLU A 515 6.42 -13.33 11.93
N GLN A 516 7.73 -13.08 11.73
CA GLN A 516 8.51 -12.20 12.60
C GLN A 516 7.96 -10.77 12.56
N GLN A 517 7.48 -10.29 11.40
CA GLN A 517 6.76 -9.02 11.27
C GLN A 517 5.40 -9.02 12.01
N PHE A 518 4.62 -10.11 11.93
CA PHE A 518 3.29 -10.20 12.55
C PHE A 518 3.32 -10.56 14.05
N SER A 519 4.34 -11.27 14.53
CA SER A 519 4.53 -11.64 15.94
C SER A 519 5.07 -10.49 16.79
N ASN A 520 5.87 -9.59 16.22
CA ASN A 520 6.31 -8.35 16.87
C ASN A 520 5.18 -7.33 17.09
N ILE A 521 3.99 -7.56 16.51
CA ILE A 521 2.77 -6.76 16.73
C ILE A 521 1.87 -7.39 17.81
N GLN A 522 2.15 -8.63 18.24
CA GLN A 522 1.35 -9.36 19.24
C GLN A 522 1.99 -9.49 20.63
N SER A 523 3.22 -9.00 20.85
CA SER A 523 3.75 -8.89 22.21
C SER A 523 3.36 -7.54 22.84
N PRO A 524 2.73 -7.54 24.03
CA PRO A 524 2.19 -6.35 24.69
C PRO A 524 3.22 -5.32 25.13
#